data_AF-A0A2W4JK41-F1
#
_entry.id   AF-A0A2W4JK41-F1
#
_cell.length_a   1.000
_cell.length_b   1.000
_cell.length_c   1.000
_cell.angle_alpha   90.00
_cell.angle_beta   90.00
_cell.angle_gamma   90.00
#
_symmetry.space_group_name_H-M   'P 1'
#
loop_
_entity.id
_entity.type
_entity.pdbx_description
1 polymer ?
#
loop_
_entity_poly.entity_id
_entity_poly.type
_entity_poly.pdbx_seq_one_letter_code
_entity_poly.pdbx_strand_id
1 'polypeptide(L)'
;MTTTAFRPATRANRAVGPDGPQIGSRPPLRGLLPFVALLVLWQLFGTDDSTFFPRPSTWLPAVVEFAESGELATALAGTAVTFTVGLLLATAIGVVLGVVVGSVRFVDRMLNPFLEFVRAMPSSAQVPIFVLILGFTESMKLTVVVLTAMFPVLLSTRSGMREMNPVLLDVARTLHLSRYDRIRKIVVPSLFSSILTGVRIATPVVLIVTLIWEIRTR
;
A
#
# COMPACT_ATOMS: atom_id res chain seq x y z
N MET A 1 -48.00 25.97 -37.79
CA MET A 1 -46.85 25.66 -38.65
C MET A 1 -45.80 26.74 -38.46
N THR A 2 -44.82 26.54 -37.57
CA THR A 2 -43.55 27.28 -37.61
C THR A 2 -42.46 26.43 -36.97
N THR A 3 -41.76 25.70 -37.83
CA THR A 3 -40.57 24.90 -37.55
C THR A 3 -39.44 25.81 -37.07
N THR A 4 -38.91 25.59 -35.87
CA THR A 4 -37.65 26.20 -35.44
C THR A 4 -36.60 25.11 -35.28
N ALA A 5 -35.55 25.25 -36.07
CA ALA A 5 -34.57 24.24 -36.41
C ALA A 5 -33.67 23.82 -35.24
N PHE A 6 -33.44 22.51 -35.17
CA PHE A 6 -32.45 21.86 -34.31
C PHE A 6 -31.04 22.20 -34.83
N ARG A 7 -30.25 22.99 -34.07
CA ARG A 7 -28.83 23.23 -34.34
C ARG A 7 -28.01 22.08 -33.73
N PRO A 8 -27.26 21.28 -34.51
CA PRO A 8 -26.32 20.34 -33.94
C PRO A 8 -25.10 21.10 -33.40
N ALA A 9 -24.81 20.95 -32.11
CA ALA A 9 -23.57 21.42 -31.53
C ALA A 9 -22.43 20.49 -31.97
N THR A 10 -21.75 20.88 -33.04
CA THR A 10 -20.49 20.27 -33.48
C THR A 10 -19.42 20.52 -32.42
N ARG A 11 -19.28 19.60 -31.46
CA ARG A 11 -18.16 19.62 -30.51
C ARG A 11 -16.91 19.24 -31.30
N ALA A 12 -16.19 20.27 -31.74
CA ALA A 12 -14.88 20.16 -32.33
C ALA A 12 -13.97 19.33 -31.41
N ASN A 13 -13.57 18.18 -31.95
CA ASN A 13 -12.52 17.31 -31.48
C ASN A 13 -11.23 18.12 -31.31
N ARG A 14 -10.96 18.61 -30.10
CA ARG A 14 -9.66 19.21 -29.77
C ARG A 14 -8.66 18.06 -29.71
N ALA A 15 -7.78 18.05 -30.70
CA ALA A 15 -6.58 17.25 -30.75
C ALA A 15 -5.90 17.24 -29.38
N VAL A 16 -5.74 16.05 -28.83
CA VAL A 16 -4.80 15.77 -27.75
C VAL A 16 -3.42 16.10 -28.31
N GLY A 17 -2.83 17.21 -27.84
CA GLY A 17 -1.48 17.60 -28.20
C GLY A 17 -0.48 16.50 -27.80
N PRO A 18 0.68 16.41 -28.47
CA PRO A 18 1.67 15.36 -28.23
C PRO A 18 2.51 15.61 -26.97
N ASP A 19 1.88 16.02 -25.87
CA ASP A 19 2.51 16.10 -24.55
C ASP A 19 2.22 14.80 -23.79
N GLY A 20 2.74 13.70 -24.33
CA GLY A 20 2.87 12.46 -23.57
C GLY A 20 3.74 12.72 -22.33
N PRO A 21 3.52 12.01 -21.21
CA PRO A 21 4.36 12.17 -20.03
C PRO A 21 5.82 11.92 -20.43
N GLN A 22 6.64 12.95 -20.31
CA GLN A 22 8.07 12.89 -20.60
C GLN A 22 8.77 12.06 -19.51
N ILE A 23 8.64 10.74 -19.61
CA ILE A 23 9.36 9.76 -18.79
C ILE A 23 10.79 9.71 -19.32
N GLY A 24 11.60 10.71 -18.95
CA GLY A 24 12.93 10.87 -19.51
C GLY A 24 13.73 12.03 -18.96
N SER A 25 13.49 12.44 -17.72
CA SER A 25 14.39 13.38 -17.04
C SER A 25 15.28 12.59 -16.09
N ARG A 26 16.57 12.49 -16.41
CA ARG A 26 17.59 12.11 -15.40
C ARG A 26 17.32 12.96 -14.15
N PRO A 27 17.30 12.40 -12.93
CA PRO A 27 17.04 13.19 -11.74
C PRO A 27 18.03 14.37 -11.76
N PRO A 28 17.55 15.63 -11.73
CA PRO A 28 18.46 16.76 -11.77
C PRO A 28 19.34 16.65 -10.54
N LEU A 29 20.67 16.63 -10.70
CA LEU A 29 21.62 16.64 -9.58
C LEU A 29 21.31 17.75 -8.56
N ARG A 30 20.62 18.81 -9.00
CA ARG A 30 20.07 19.89 -8.17
C ARG A 30 19.09 19.42 -7.08
N GLY A 31 18.47 18.26 -7.23
CA GLY A 31 17.60 17.66 -6.21
C GLY A 31 18.36 17.07 -5.01
N LEU A 32 19.68 16.82 -5.15
CA LEU A 32 20.53 16.32 -4.05
C LEU A 32 21.09 17.45 -3.17
N LEU A 33 21.13 18.69 -3.67
CA LEU A 33 21.57 19.88 -2.92
C LEU A 33 20.95 20.00 -1.51
N PRO A 34 19.62 19.89 -1.33
CA PRO A 34 19.03 19.99 0.01
C PRO A 34 19.48 18.85 0.93
N PHE A 35 19.69 17.64 0.39
CA PHE A 35 20.12 16.49 1.18
C PHE A 35 21.58 16.65 1.64
N VAL A 36 22.46 17.08 0.74
CA VAL A 36 23.86 17.35 1.07
C VAL A 36 23.97 18.53 2.06
N ALA A 37 23.21 19.61 1.84
CA ALA A 37 23.15 20.74 2.76
C ALA A 37 22.70 20.30 4.16
N LEU A 38 21.68 19.44 4.25
CA LEU A 38 21.23 18.87 5.51
C LEU A 38 22.33 18.07 6.21
N LEU A 39 23.05 17.19 5.48
CA LEU A 39 24.14 16.39 6.04
C LEU A 39 25.30 17.27 6.54
N VAL A 40 25.65 18.32 5.79
CA VAL A 40 26.70 19.26 6.20
C VAL A 40 26.27 20.03 7.44
N LEU A 41 25.04 20.54 7.47
CA LEU A 41 24.50 21.21 8.66
C LEU A 41 24.47 20.25 9.85
N TRP A 42 24.05 19.01 9.66
CA TRP A 42 24.05 18.00 10.72
C TRP A 42 25.47 17.70 11.22
N GLN A 43 26.46 17.59 10.34
CA GLN A 43 27.85 17.40 10.76
C GLN A 43 28.38 18.58 11.58
N LEU A 44 27.99 19.81 11.24
CA LEU A 44 28.43 21.03 11.93
C LEU A 44 27.75 21.21 13.31
N PHE A 45 26.46 20.89 13.40
CA PHE A 45 25.68 21.05 14.63
C PHE A 45 25.61 19.79 15.50
N GLY A 46 26.03 18.64 14.99
CA GLY A 46 26.12 17.40 15.74
C GLY A 46 27.17 17.50 16.85
N THR A 47 26.93 16.80 17.96
CA THR A 47 27.86 16.74 19.10
C THR A 47 28.25 15.29 19.33
N ASP A 48 29.55 15.02 19.47
CA ASP A 48 30.10 13.66 19.54
C ASP A 48 29.59 12.87 20.76
N ASP A 49 29.34 13.55 21.90
CA ASP A 49 28.87 12.94 23.15
C ASP A 49 27.34 12.83 23.28
N SER A 50 26.55 13.29 22.29
CA SER A 50 25.10 13.27 22.43
C SER A 50 24.49 11.93 21.96
N THR A 51 23.72 11.29 22.82
CA THR A 51 22.98 10.04 22.50
C THR A 51 21.88 10.24 21.47
N PHE A 52 21.35 11.47 21.35
CA PHE A 52 20.22 11.79 20.48
C PHE A 52 20.61 12.45 19.15
N PHE A 53 21.79 13.08 19.07
CA PHE A 53 22.22 13.83 17.88
C PHE A 53 23.74 13.71 17.58
N PRO A 54 24.27 12.47 17.48
CA PRO A 54 25.68 12.25 17.18
C PRO A 54 26.02 12.73 15.75
N ARG A 55 27.25 13.19 15.55
CA ARG A 55 27.74 13.57 14.22
C ARG A 55 27.74 12.36 13.27
N PRO A 56 27.38 12.52 11.98
CA PRO A 56 27.52 11.46 10.98
C PRO A 56 28.85 10.70 11.03
N SER A 57 29.97 11.41 11.23
CA SER A 57 31.30 10.80 11.32
C SER A 57 31.48 9.74 12.42
N THR A 58 30.65 9.73 13.47
CA THR A 58 30.82 8.79 14.60
C THR A 58 30.19 7.43 14.33
N TRP A 59 29.09 7.36 13.58
CA TRP A 59 28.40 6.09 13.29
C TRP A 59 28.63 5.58 11.86
N LEU A 60 29.13 6.42 10.93
CA LEU A 60 29.48 5.99 9.57
C LEU A 60 30.46 4.80 9.54
N PRO A 61 31.55 4.77 10.34
CA PRO A 61 32.47 3.62 10.36
C PRO A 61 31.78 2.33 10.80
N ALA A 62 30.91 2.40 11.81
CA ALA A 62 30.14 1.24 12.28
C ALA A 62 29.23 0.69 11.17
N VAL A 63 28.61 1.56 10.36
CA VAL A 63 27.80 1.13 9.20
C VAL A 63 28.64 0.37 8.17
N VAL A 64 29.86 0.82 7.90
CA VAL A 64 30.79 0.14 6.99
C VAL A 64 31.20 -1.22 7.57
N GLU A 65 31.51 -1.29 8.86
CA GLU A 65 31.84 -2.53 9.56
C GLU A 65 30.67 -3.55 9.52
N PHE A 66 29.43 -3.10 9.74
CA PHE A 66 28.22 -3.94 9.58
C PHE A 66 28.00 -4.40 8.13
N ALA A 67 28.41 -3.59 7.15
CA ALA A 67 28.31 -3.95 5.74
C ALA A 67 29.37 -4.99 5.35
N GLU A 68 30.61 -4.83 5.82
CA GLU A 68 31.72 -5.75 5.54
C GLU A 68 31.57 -7.10 6.27
N SER A 69 31.04 -7.09 7.50
CA SER A 69 30.75 -8.30 8.28
C SER A 69 29.61 -9.16 7.72
N GLY A 70 28.82 -8.63 6.76
CA GLY A 70 27.67 -9.34 6.17
C GLY A 70 26.44 -9.42 7.09
N GLU A 71 26.52 -8.90 8.32
CA GLU A 71 25.40 -8.81 9.24
C GLU A 71 24.29 -7.90 8.70
N LEU A 72 24.66 -6.82 8.01
CA LEU A 72 23.70 -5.92 7.36
C LEU A 72 22.90 -6.64 6.27
N ALA A 73 23.56 -7.44 5.44
CA ALA A 73 22.90 -8.21 4.38
C ALA A 73 21.93 -9.24 4.97
N THR A 74 22.35 -9.92 6.05
CA THR A 74 21.51 -10.91 6.76
C THR A 74 20.31 -10.24 7.43
N ALA A 75 20.49 -9.06 8.02
CA ALA A 75 19.40 -8.26 8.58
C ALA A 75 18.40 -7.85 7.51
N LEU A 76 18.88 -7.24 6.43
CA LEU A 76 18.04 -6.80 5.31
C LEU A 76 17.28 -7.96 4.68
N ALA A 77 17.92 -9.12 4.52
CA ALA A 77 17.25 -10.32 4.00
C ALA A 77 16.11 -10.77 4.93
N GLY A 78 16.33 -10.80 6.25
CA GLY A 78 15.30 -11.12 7.24
C GLY A 78 14.10 -10.18 7.17
N THR A 79 14.36 -8.87 7.10
CA THR A 79 13.32 -7.84 6.93
C THR A 79 12.59 -8.04 5.62
N ALA A 80 13.31 -8.21 4.51
CA ALA A 80 12.76 -8.33 3.17
C ALA A 80 11.86 -9.57 3.01
N VAL A 81 12.27 -10.72 3.57
CA VAL A 81 11.48 -11.96 3.56
C VAL A 81 10.18 -11.75 4.34
N THR A 82 10.28 -11.24 5.58
CA THR A 82 9.10 -11.02 6.42
C THR A 82 8.14 -10.01 5.77
N PHE A 83 8.68 -8.90 5.28
CA PHE A 83 7.93 -7.86 4.59
C PHE A 83 7.19 -8.42 3.37
N THR A 84 7.90 -9.16 2.52
CA THR A 84 7.33 -9.67 1.26
C THR A 84 6.27 -10.74 1.53
N VAL A 85 6.58 -11.72 2.37
CA VAL A 85 5.65 -12.80 2.70
C VAL A 85 4.43 -12.26 3.43
N GLY A 86 4.63 -11.37 4.41
CA GLY A 86 3.55 -10.74 5.15
C GLY A 86 2.64 -9.91 4.26
N LEU A 87 3.21 -9.10 3.36
CA LEU A 87 2.43 -8.29 2.41
C LEU A 87 1.66 -9.17 1.42
N LEU A 88 2.25 -10.24 0.89
CA LEU A 88 1.58 -11.15 -0.04
C LEU A 88 0.41 -11.87 0.64
N LEU A 89 0.60 -12.39 1.85
CA LEU A 89 -0.46 -13.06 2.63
C LEU A 89 -1.58 -12.09 3.01
N ALA A 90 -1.22 -10.91 3.51
CA ALA A 90 -2.19 -9.85 3.80
C ALA A 90 -3.00 -9.46 2.57
N THR A 91 -2.34 -9.35 1.42
CA THR A 91 -2.99 -9.02 0.16
C THR A 91 -3.93 -10.12 -0.27
N ALA A 92 -3.49 -11.38 -0.27
CA ALA A 92 -4.34 -12.51 -0.63
C ALA A 92 -5.60 -12.59 0.25
N ILE A 93 -5.43 -12.51 1.57
CA ILE A 93 -6.54 -12.58 2.53
C ILE A 93 -7.46 -11.36 2.39
N GLY A 94 -6.88 -10.16 2.33
CA GLY A 94 -7.62 -8.90 2.21
C GLY A 94 -8.43 -8.83 0.90
N VAL A 95 -7.87 -9.29 -0.22
CA VAL A 95 -8.57 -9.36 -1.51
C VAL A 95 -9.74 -10.32 -1.44
N VAL A 96 -9.52 -11.55 -0.95
CA VAL A 96 -10.60 -12.55 -0.86
C VAL A 96 -11.74 -12.04 0.01
N LEU A 97 -11.44 -11.55 1.20
CA LEU A 97 -12.44 -10.98 2.10
C LEU A 97 -13.11 -9.74 1.50
N GLY A 98 -12.36 -8.86 0.83
CA GLY A 98 -12.89 -7.63 0.24
C GLY A 98 -13.85 -7.89 -0.91
N VAL A 99 -13.54 -8.89 -1.74
CA VAL A 99 -14.44 -9.37 -2.79
C VAL A 99 -15.70 -9.98 -2.19
N VAL A 100 -15.60 -10.83 -1.17
CA VAL A 100 -16.76 -11.46 -0.52
C VAL A 100 -17.68 -10.42 0.11
N VAL A 101 -17.11 -9.51 0.92
CA VAL A 101 -17.87 -8.44 1.57
C VAL A 101 -18.47 -7.49 0.54
N GLY A 102 -17.72 -7.08 -0.47
CA GLY A 102 -18.20 -6.17 -1.52
C GLY A 102 -19.24 -6.78 -2.47
N SER A 103 -19.25 -8.10 -2.63
CA SER A 103 -20.18 -8.80 -3.54
C SER A 103 -21.54 -9.08 -2.90
N VAL A 104 -21.60 -9.27 -1.58
CA VAL A 104 -22.81 -9.71 -0.87
C VAL A 104 -23.37 -8.56 -0.03
N ARG A 105 -24.45 -7.92 -0.51
CA ARG A 105 -25.10 -6.77 0.17
C ARG A 105 -25.46 -7.03 1.63
N PHE A 106 -25.82 -8.26 1.98
CA PHE A 106 -26.16 -8.64 3.35
C PHE A 106 -24.91 -8.61 4.26
N VAL A 107 -23.82 -9.26 3.84
CA VAL A 107 -22.53 -9.26 4.55
C VAL A 107 -21.97 -7.85 4.65
N ASP A 108 -22.04 -7.08 3.56
CA ASP A 108 -21.64 -5.67 3.52
C ASP A 108 -22.35 -4.85 4.60
N ARG A 109 -23.69 -5.00 4.71
CA ARG A 109 -24.50 -4.26 5.68
C ARG A 109 -24.23 -4.68 7.13
N MET A 110 -24.03 -5.98 7.38
CA MET A 110 -23.72 -6.48 8.72
C MET A 110 -22.33 -6.05 9.19
N LEU A 111 -21.34 -6.12 8.31
CA LEU A 111 -19.96 -5.77 8.65
C LEU A 111 -19.67 -4.27 8.53
N ASN A 112 -20.57 -3.48 7.96
CA ASN A 112 -20.35 -2.05 7.74
C ASN A 112 -19.92 -1.30 9.02
N PRO A 113 -20.58 -1.46 10.18
CA PRO A 113 -20.18 -0.75 11.41
C PRO A 113 -18.78 -1.13 11.86
N PHE A 114 -18.44 -2.41 11.81
CA PHE A 114 -17.11 -2.91 12.16
C PHE A 114 -16.04 -2.37 11.20
N LEU A 115 -16.32 -2.35 9.90
CA LEU A 115 -15.38 -1.87 8.90
C LEU A 115 -15.18 -0.35 8.96
N GLU A 116 -16.21 0.42 9.30
CA GLU A 116 -16.06 1.86 9.56
C GLU A 116 -15.25 2.13 10.84
N PHE A 117 -15.42 1.32 11.88
CA PHE A 117 -14.58 1.39 13.08
C PHE A 117 -13.10 1.12 12.75
N VAL A 118 -12.84 0.04 12.01
CA VAL A 118 -11.49 -0.30 11.51
C VAL A 118 -10.93 0.81 10.64
N ARG A 119 -11.75 1.45 9.80
CA ARG A 119 -11.34 2.56 8.93
C ARG A 119 -10.96 3.80 9.71
N ALA A 120 -11.68 4.10 10.79
CA ALA A 120 -11.40 5.24 11.67
C ALA A 120 -10.11 5.03 12.48
N MET A 121 -9.77 3.79 12.80
CA MET A 121 -8.50 3.45 13.45
C MET A 121 -7.32 3.53 12.48
N PRO A 122 -6.25 4.26 12.81
CA PRO A 122 -5.04 4.21 12.00
C PRO A 122 -4.43 2.82 12.08
N SER A 123 -3.90 2.29 10.97
CA SER A 123 -3.31 0.95 10.93
C SER A 123 -2.16 0.78 11.94
N SER A 124 -1.45 1.86 12.28
CA SER A 124 -0.40 1.85 13.32
C SER A 124 -0.95 1.56 14.73
N ALA A 125 -2.20 1.91 15.02
CA ALA A 125 -2.82 1.65 16.33
C ALA A 125 -3.28 0.19 16.49
N GLN A 126 -3.39 -0.57 15.39
CA GLN A 126 -3.76 -1.99 15.46
C GLN A 126 -2.62 -2.87 15.99
N VAL A 127 -1.37 -2.44 15.73
CA VAL A 127 -0.14 -3.15 16.12
C VAL A 127 -0.11 -3.46 17.62
N PRO A 128 -0.21 -2.48 18.53
CA PRO A 128 -0.17 -2.77 19.97
C PRO A 128 -1.31 -3.67 20.42
N ILE A 129 -2.50 -3.57 19.82
CA ILE A 129 -3.65 -4.43 20.16
C ILE A 129 -3.33 -5.89 19.83
N PHE A 130 -2.83 -6.15 18.62
CA PHE A 130 -2.49 -7.52 18.21
C PHE A 130 -1.29 -8.07 18.98
N VAL A 131 -0.29 -7.25 19.27
CA VAL A 131 0.85 -7.64 20.12
C VAL A 131 0.40 -7.98 21.54
N LEU A 132 -0.56 -7.23 22.10
CA LEU A 132 -1.09 -7.51 23.44
C LEU A 132 -1.84 -8.85 23.49
N ILE A 133 -2.59 -9.18 22.44
CA ILE A 133 -3.40 -10.41 22.38
C ILE A 133 -2.55 -11.63 22.04
N LEU A 134 -1.65 -11.51 21.05
CA LEU A 134 -0.88 -12.62 20.50
C LEU A 134 0.47 -12.82 21.19
N GLY A 135 0.95 -11.80 21.92
CA GLY A 135 2.28 -11.78 22.53
C GLY A 135 3.39 -11.35 21.55
N PHE A 136 4.55 -11.03 22.13
CA PHE A 136 5.74 -10.63 21.40
C PHE A 136 6.69 -11.83 21.25
N THR A 137 6.38 -12.73 20.32
CA THR A 137 7.14 -13.99 20.12
C THR A 137 7.44 -14.17 18.64
N GLU A 138 8.64 -14.66 18.28
CA GLU A 138 9.10 -14.84 16.89
C GLU A 138 8.09 -15.56 15.95
N SER A 139 7.31 -16.49 16.49
CA SER A 139 6.24 -17.18 15.76
C SER A 139 5.05 -16.28 15.38
N MET A 140 4.80 -15.21 16.13
CA MET A 140 3.65 -14.31 15.97
C MET A 140 3.94 -13.10 15.06
N LYS A 141 5.18 -12.95 14.55
CA LYS A 141 5.63 -11.83 13.66
C LYS A 141 4.64 -11.59 12.57
N LEU A 142 4.46 -12.69 11.86
CA LEU A 142 3.88 -12.74 10.55
C LEU A 142 2.37 -12.59 10.71
N THR A 143 1.80 -13.18 11.77
CA THR A 143 0.38 -13.01 12.12
C THR A 143 0.05 -11.54 12.38
N VAL A 144 0.83 -10.84 13.22
CA VAL A 144 0.59 -9.42 13.52
C VAL A 144 0.73 -8.56 12.25
N VAL A 145 1.78 -8.80 11.46
CA VAL A 145 2.00 -8.11 10.18
C VAL A 145 0.81 -8.32 9.24
N VAL A 146 0.36 -9.56 9.07
CA VAL A 146 -0.74 -9.93 8.17
C VAL A 146 -2.06 -9.32 8.63
N LEU A 147 -2.39 -9.44 9.92
CA LEU A 147 -3.65 -8.92 10.48
C LEU A 147 -3.72 -7.39 10.38
N THR A 148 -2.60 -6.70 10.56
CA THR A 148 -2.55 -5.24 10.44
C THR A 148 -2.68 -4.79 8.98
N ALA A 149 -1.98 -5.47 8.08
CA ALA A 149 -1.90 -5.07 6.67
C ALA A 149 -3.10 -5.54 5.82
N MET A 150 -3.86 -6.54 6.27
CA MET A 150 -5.01 -7.03 5.51
C MET A 150 -6.15 -6.02 5.46
N PHE A 151 -6.33 -5.16 6.48
CA PHE A 151 -7.45 -4.23 6.54
C PHE A 151 -7.42 -3.15 5.45
N PRO A 152 -6.31 -2.43 5.20
CA PRO A 152 -6.23 -1.49 4.07
C PRO A 152 -6.54 -2.14 2.72
N VAL A 153 -6.06 -3.37 2.49
CA VAL A 153 -6.33 -4.13 1.26
C VAL A 153 -7.81 -4.53 1.18
N LEU A 154 -8.37 -5.03 2.28
CA LEU A 154 -9.79 -5.37 2.42
C LEU A 154 -10.68 -4.19 2.08
N LEU A 155 -10.44 -3.04 2.71
CA LEU A 155 -11.26 -1.84 2.55
C LEU A 155 -11.15 -1.26 1.14
N SER A 156 -9.94 -1.26 0.56
CA SER A 156 -9.73 -0.77 -0.80
C SER A 156 -10.40 -1.69 -1.83
N THR A 157 -10.27 -3.01 -1.66
CA THR A 157 -10.91 -4.01 -2.54
C THR A 157 -12.44 -3.95 -2.44
N ARG A 158 -12.99 -3.83 -1.22
CA ARG A 158 -14.42 -3.64 -0.98
C ARG A 158 -14.96 -2.39 -1.68
N SER A 159 -14.20 -1.29 -1.60
CA SER A 159 -14.56 -0.02 -2.26
C SER A 159 -14.55 -0.18 -3.78
N GLY A 160 -13.52 -0.80 -4.35
CA GLY A 160 -13.45 -1.10 -5.78
C GLY A 160 -14.60 -1.98 -6.28
N MET A 161 -15.03 -2.96 -5.48
CA MET A 161 -16.20 -3.79 -5.82
C MET A 161 -17.50 -3.01 -5.89
N ARG A 162 -17.65 -1.97 -5.05
CA ARG A 162 -18.85 -1.12 -5.01
C ARG A 162 -18.87 -0.08 -6.13
N GLU A 163 -17.70 0.41 -6.53
CA GLU A 163 -17.55 1.40 -7.61
C GLU A 163 -17.61 0.76 -9.01
N MET A 164 -17.58 -0.57 -9.08
CA MET A 164 -17.61 -1.30 -10.34
C MET A 164 -18.91 -1.04 -11.11
N ASN A 165 -18.78 -0.67 -12.38
CA ASN A 165 -19.92 -0.33 -13.22
C ASN A 165 -20.91 -1.51 -13.33
N PRO A 166 -22.19 -1.35 -12.96
CA PRO A 166 -23.19 -2.41 -13.05
C PRO A 166 -23.35 -2.98 -14.47
N VAL A 167 -23.07 -2.19 -15.51
CA VAL A 167 -23.09 -2.62 -16.91
C VAL A 167 -22.13 -3.79 -17.16
N LEU A 168 -20.95 -3.82 -16.51
CA LEU A 168 -20.01 -4.95 -16.64
C LEU A 168 -20.61 -6.26 -16.11
N LEU A 169 -21.44 -6.17 -15.07
CA LEU A 169 -22.12 -7.33 -14.50
C LEU A 169 -23.30 -7.77 -15.35
N ASP A 170 -23.98 -6.84 -16.01
CA ASP A 170 -25.07 -7.15 -16.94
C ASP A 170 -24.56 -7.77 -18.23
N VAL A 171 -23.43 -7.28 -18.78
CA VAL A 171 -22.74 -7.92 -19.92
C VAL A 171 -22.30 -9.35 -19.57
N ALA A 172 -21.83 -9.58 -18.34
CA ALA A 172 -21.49 -10.93 -17.90
C ALA A 172 -22.71 -11.87 -17.87
N ARG A 173 -23.89 -11.34 -17.51
CA ARG A 173 -25.15 -12.09 -17.48
C ARG A 173 -25.65 -12.38 -18.90
N THR A 174 -25.62 -11.41 -19.81
CA THR A 174 -26.08 -11.60 -21.20
C THR A 174 -25.20 -12.59 -21.95
N LEU A 175 -23.88 -12.58 -21.69
CA LEU A 175 -22.93 -13.55 -22.24
C LEU A 175 -22.93 -14.90 -21.50
N HIS A 176 -23.81 -15.12 -20.51
CA HIS A 176 -23.91 -16.36 -19.73
C HIS A 176 -22.56 -16.85 -19.17
N LEU A 177 -21.68 -15.92 -18.78
CA LEU A 177 -20.36 -16.28 -18.26
C LEU A 177 -20.48 -17.08 -16.97
N SER A 178 -19.65 -18.13 -16.86
CA SER A 178 -19.53 -18.91 -15.62
C SER A 178 -19.03 -18.01 -14.47
N ARG A 179 -19.26 -18.43 -13.21
CA ARG A 179 -18.79 -17.68 -12.03
C ARG A 179 -17.27 -17.46 -12.07
N TYR A 180 -16.52 -18.47 -12.52
CA TYR A 180 -15.08 -18.40 -12.65
C TYR A 180 -14.65 -17.43 -13.75
N ASP A 181 -15.29 -17.49 -14.93
CA ASP A 181 -15.01 -16.56 -16.02
C ASP A 181 -15.31 -15.12 -15.64
N ARG A 182 -16.44 -14.88 -14.95
CA ARG A 182 -16.80 -13.56 -14.45
C ARG A 182 -15.75 -13.00 -13.49
N ILE A 183 -15.27 -13.82 -12.56
CA ILE A 183 -14.24 -13.39 -11.61
C ILE A 183 -12.94 -13.08 -12.36
N ARG A 184 -12.45 -13.99 -13.19
CA ARG A 184 -11.14 -13.87 -13.83
C ARG A 184 -11.08 -12.82 -14.94
N LYS A 185 -12.15 -12.67 -15.74
CA LYS A 185 -12.16 -11.80 -16.93
C LYS A 185 -12.70 -10.40 -16.65
N ILE A 186 -13.50 -10.22 -15.61
CA ILE A 186 -14.16 -8.93 -15.34
C ILE A 186 -13.73 -8.40 -13.97
N VAL A 187 -13.94 -9.18 -12.90
CA VAL A 187 -13.72 -8.70 -11.52
C VAL A 187 -12.23 -8.49 -11.21
N VAL A 188 -11.37 -9.45 -11.51
CA VAL A 188 -9.94 -9.33 -11.21
C VAL A 188 -9.29 -8.15 -11.96
N PRO A 189 -9.50 -7.98 -13.29
CA PRO A 189 -8.95 -6.84 -14.01
C PRO A 189 -9.52 -5.48 -13.55
N SER A 190 -10.81 -5.40 -13.24
CA SER A 190 -11.44 -4.15 -12.79
C SER A 190 -10.97 -3.73 -11.40
N LEU A 191 -10.75 -4.70 -10.51
CA LEU A 191 -10.29 -4.45 -9.14
C LEU A 191 -8.79 -4.20 -9.03
N PHE A 192 -8.01 -4.50 -10.07
CA PHE A 192 -6.55 -4.42 -10.00
C PHE A 192 -6.05 -3.07 -9.46
N SER A 193 -6.63 -1.95 -9.95
CA SER A 193 -6.28 -0.62 -9.46
C SER A 193 -6.60 -0.45 -7.97
N SER A 194 -7.77 -0.89 -7.51
CA SER A 194 -8.17 -0.77 -6.09
C SER A 194 -7.34 -1.67 -5.18
N ILE A 195 -6.95 -2.86 -5.65
CA ILE A 195 -6.04 -3.77 -4.94
C ILE A 195 -4.67 -3.10 -4.80
N LEU A 196 -4.13 -2.52 -5.89
CA LEU A 196 -2.86 -1.78 -5.84
C LEU A 196 -2.92 -0.57 -4.90
N THR A 197 -4.05 0.14 -4.84
CA THR A 197 -4.26 1.21 -3.85
C THR A 197 -4.17 0.66 -2.44
N GLY A 198 -4.82 -0.47 -2.15
CA GLY A 198 -4.76 -1.12 -0.85
C GLY A 198 -3.36 -1.59 -0.48
N VAL A 199 -2.65 -2.23 -1.41
CA VAL A 199 -1.26 -2.66 -1.24
C VAL A 199 -0.36 -1.46 -0.96
N ARG A 200 -0.51 -0.37 -1.73
CA ARG A 200 0.27 0.87 -1.55
C ARG A 200 0.08 1.47 -0.16
N ILE A 201 -1.13 1.42 0.39
CA ILE A 201 -1.41 1.90 1.74
C ILE A 201 -0.84 0.94 2.80
N ALA A 202 -0.92 -0.37 2.55
CA ALA A 202 -0.40 -1.39 3.46
C ALA A 202 1.14 -1.46 3.49
N THR A 203 1.82 -1.17 2.38
CA THR A 203 3.28 -1.23 2.25
C THR A 203 4.05 -0.52 3.37
N PRO A 204 3.85 0.79 3.64
CA PRO A 204 4.58 1.47 4.71
C PRO A 204 4.24 0.89 6.08
N VAL A 205 3.01 0.42 6.29
CA VAL A 205 2.59 -0.19 7.56
C VAL A 205 3.32 -1.51 7.80
N VAL A 206 3.36 -2.41 6.81
CA VAL A 206 4.10 -3.68 6.90
C VAL A 206 5.58 -3.42 7.20
N LEU A 207 6.18 -2.44 6.53
CA LEU A 207 7.57 -2.08 6.75
C LEU A 207 7.79 -1.59 8.18
N ILE A 208 7.00 -0.65 8.66
CA ILE A 208 7.09 -0.10 10.02
C ILE A 208 6.92 -1.20 11.06
N VAL A 209 5.91 -2.06 10.92
CA VAL A 209 5.65 -3.16 11.86
C VAL A 209 6.81 -4.15 11.88
N THR A 210 7.31 -4.55 10.70
CA THR A 210 8.43 -5.48 10.59
C THR A 210 9.68 -4.91 11.26
N LEU A 211 9.97 -3.63 11.04
CA LEU A 211 11.12 -2.94 11.63
C LEU A 211 11.01 -2.80 13.15
N ILE A 212 9.85 -2.38 13.67
CA ILE A 212 9.61 -2.28 15.12
C ILE A 212 9.89 -3.63 15.78
N TRP A 213 9.49 -4.71 15.11
CA TRP A 213 9.63 -6.04 15.66
C TRP A 213 11.07 -6.55 15.67
N GLU A 214 11.81 -6.30 14.59
CA GLU A 214 13.23 -6.65 14.48
C GLU A 214 14.11 -5.87 15.45
N ILE A 215 13.83 -4.57 15.63
CA ILE A 215 14.57 -3.72 16.58
C ILE A 215 14.45 -4.24 18.02
N ARG A 216 13.32 -4.84 18.38
CA ARG A 216 13.10 -5.35 19.73
C ARG A 216 13.59 -6.78 19.94
N THR A 217 13.71 -7.55 18.86
CA THR A 217 14.13 -8.96 18.91
C THR A 217 15.65 -9.11 18.86
N ARG A 218 16.37 -8.12 18.31
CA ARG A 218 17.83 -8.00 18.40
C ARG A 218 18.24 -7.18 19.63
#